data_AF-A0A8J4AUY1-F1
#
_entry.id   AF-A0A8J4AUY1-F1
#
_cell.length_a   1.000
_cell.length_b   1.000
_cell.length_c   1.000
_cell.angle_alpha   90.00
_cell.angle_beta   90.00
_cell.angle_gamma   90.00
#
_symmetry.space_group_name_H-M   'P 1'
#
loop_
_entity.id
_entity.type
_entity.pdbx_description
1 polymer ?
#
loop_
_entity_poly.entity_id
_entity_poly.type
_entity_poly.pdbx_seq_one_letter_code
_entity_poly.pdbx_strand_id
1 'polypeptide(L)'
;MSSGQKGVMLCERPGPSQMDTGPAQKPFLPSSIPSGLEPLGLVPTQKNFPPSLAPKAPNINLKSIATVRGIEQENRLAALLEEERKMAEATKADNVSAFGAQLRAAILSGDDVGFWRAAKHAEDVKQSVEVSKSRAEAATSAKAVGSGGTGGGNGGATMASINSFVDDLFQQATLALDSPGRTDGTKDASTSAAVGPAAATSSATPHSAAGGSRKGRGSSKPAWALTEDEVVKLEDAEEEELLKFADELDFDAFMSALDDPELQECVKASSGEGGKGPAPGEEKAWRRNLVKAMNHVALKRVAAAARRAERNREDDDSASVAVGSEGGATALSRATAASKFKSEAGAAKRAALSEANGDGGGWDASTRASDDVARMERAKAATQEAFEFLRENPELRAVHSPASVRALITKTESQIATGKAAK
;
A
#
# COMPACT_ATOMS: atom_id res chain seq x y z
N MET A 1 13.53 36.93 16.20
CA MET A 1 14.70 36.55 15.37
C MET A 1 14.15 36.16 14.01
N SER A 2 14.40 37.00 13.00
CA SER A 2 13.81 36.89 11.65
C SER A 2 14.57 35.83 10.86
N SER A 3 13.92 34.71 10.55
CA SER A 3 14.47 33.66 9.68
C SER A 3 14.41 34.12 8.22
N GLY A 4 15.57 34.47 7.67
CA GLY A 4 15.74 34.84 6.28
C GLY A 4 15.52 33.65 5.34
N GLN A 5 14.31 33.54 4.79
CA GLN A 5 14.04 32.68 3.65
C GLN A 5 14.71 33.28 2.40
N LYS A 6 15.79 32.63 1.95
CA LYS A 6 16.39 32.89 0.64
C LYS A 6 15.47 32.26 -0.41
N GLY A 7 14.57 33.07 -0.98
CA GLY A 7 13.77 32.68 -2.12
C GLY A 7 14.67 32.34 -3.31
N VAL A 8 14.64 31.08 -3.74
CA VAL A 8 15.20 30.66 -5.02
C VAL A 8 14.29 31.25 -6.09
N MET A 9 14.72 32.33 -6.72
CA MET A 9 14.06 32.90 -7.90
C MET A 9 14.21 31.90 -9.05
N LEU A 10 13.23 31.01 -9.19
CA LEU A 10 13.00 30.27 -10.42
C LEU A 10 12.66 31.31 -11.49
N CYS A 11 13.65 31.71 -12.27
CA CYS A 11 13.41 32.42 -13.52
C CYS A 11 12.53 31.52 -14.38
N GLU A 12 11.23 31.83 -14.43
CA GLU A 12 10.31 31.25 -15.38
C GLU A 12 10.90 31.44 -16.78
N ARG A 13 11.36 30.35 -17.38
CA ARG A 13 11.71 30.37 -18.80
C ARG A 13 10.40 30.61 -19.55
N PRO A 14 10.26 31.72 -20.30
CA PRO A 14 9.11 31.90 -21.15
C PRO A 14 9.06 30.68 -22.09
N GLY A 15 7.96 29.92 -22.01
CA GLY A 15 7.71 28.81 -22.91
C GLY A 15 7.81 29.30 -24.35
N PRO A 16 8.18 28.43 -25.32
CA PRO A 16 8.22 28.81 -26.72
C PRO A 16 6.83 29.32 -27.09
N SER A 17 6.72 30.64 -27.24
CA SER A 17 5.52 31.30 -27.72
C SER A 17 5.16 30.63 -29.03
N GLN A 18 3.89 30.21 -29.14
CA GLN A 18 3.30 29.81 -30.40
C GLN A 18 3.68 30.87 -31.42
N MET A 19 4.53 30.48 -32.37
CA MET A 19 4.83 31.33 -33.51
C MET A 19 3.52 31.46 -34.28
N ASP A 20 2.96 32.67 -34.21
CA ASP A 20 1.97 33.16 -35.14
C ASP A 20 2.37 32.76 -36.56
N THR A 21 1.54 31.90 -37.17
CA THR A 21 1.60 31.59 -38.60
C THR A 21 1.07 32.79 -39.39
N GLY A 22 1.76 33.93 -39.26
CA GLY A 22 1.62 35.07 -40.16
C GLY A 22 2.32 34.79 -41.49
N PRO A 23 1.93 35.49 -42.57
CA PRO A 23 2.54 35.32 -43.89
C PRO A 23 4.06 35.58 -43.80
N ALA A 24 4.83 34.61 -44.28
CA ALA A 24 6.29 34.53 -44.20
C ALA A 24 7.00 35.89 -44.23
N GLN A 25 7.52 36.32 -43.07
CA GLN A 25 8.47 37.42 -43.03
C GLN A 25 9.72 37.00 -43.81
N LYS A 26 10.04 37.77 -44.85
CA LYS A 26 11.23 37.58 -45.67
C LYS A 26 12.46 37.56 -44.76
N PRO A 27 13.40 36.61 -44.95
CA PRO A 27 14.61 36.54 -44.14
C PRO A 27 15.37 37.86 -44.22
N PHE A 28 15.82 38.31 -43.05
CA PHE A 28 16.52 39.58 -42.87
C PHE A 28 17.81 39.57 -43.72
N LEU A 29 17.79 40.29 -44.85
CA LEU A 29 18.97 40.54 -45.66
C LEU A 29 19.66 41.78 -45.07
N PRO A 30 20.88 41.67 -44.52
CA PRO A 30 21.60 42.83 -44.00
C PRO A 30 21.86 43.82 -45.15
N SER A 31 21.47 45.08 -44.95
CA SER A 31 21.46 46.16 -45.94
C SER A 31 22.85 46.68 -46.34
N SER A 32 23.92 45.96 -46.01
CA SER A 32 25.30 46.39 -46.21
C SER A 32 25.99 45.73 -47.43
N ILE A 33 25.25 45.05 -48.30
CA ILE A 33 25.81 44.45 -49.51
C ILE A 33 25.65 45.45 -50.68
N PRO A 34 26.72 46.10 -51.16
CA PRO A 34 26.66 46.95 -52.33
C PRO A 34 26.30 46.11 -53.56
N SER A 35 25.30 46.55 -54.30
CA SER A 35 24.63 45.90 -55.43
C SER A 35 25.50 45.70 -56.70
N GLY A 36 26.82 45.61 -56.56
CA GLY A 36 27.76 45.55 -57.70
C GLY A 36 28.91 44.56 -57.57
N LEU A 37 28.94 43.70 -56.55
CA LEU A 37 29.94 42.63 -56.47
C LEU A 37 29.41 41.38 -57.16
N GLU A 38 29.83 41.21 -58.42
CA GLU A 38 29.75 39.94 -59.13
C GLU A 38 30.39 38.86 -58.23
N PRO A 39 29.64 37.82 -57.82
CA PRO A 39 30.19 36.77 -56.97
C PRO A 39 31.14 35.91 -57.79
N LEU A 40 32.42 36.30 -57.84
CA LEU A 40 33.56 35.47 -58.29
C LEU A 40 33.89 34.34 -57.29
N GLY A 41 32.88 33.87 -56.57
CA GLY A 41 32.97 32.70 -55.72
C GLY A 41 32.56 31.49 -56.53
N LEU A 42 33.49 30.56 -56.74
CA LEU A 42 33.22 29.17 -57.05
C LEU A 42 31.93 28.76 -56.33
N VAL A 43 30.82 28.69 -57.07
CA VAL A 43 29.57 28.15 -56.56
C VAL A 43 29.96 26.77 -56.06
N PRO A 44 29.93 26.50 -54.74
CA PRO A 44 30.19 25.16 -54.24
C PRO A 44 29.10 24.34 -54.91
N THR A 45 29.48 23.58 -55.93
CA THR A 45 28.57 22.68 -56.61
C THR A 45 28.12 21.76 -55.50
N GLN A 46 26.89 21.97 -55.02
CA GLN A 46 26.27 21.04 -54.11
C GLN A 46 26.28 19.74 -54.88
N LYS A 47 27.23 18.86 -54.54
CA LYS A 47 27.28 17.51 -55.06
C LYS A 47 25.96 16.92 -54.58
N ASN A 48 24.96 16.95 -55.46
CA ASN A 48 23.71 16.25 -55.29
C ASN A 48 24.09 14.78 -55.31
N PHE A 49 24.51 14.29 -54.14
CA PHE A 49 24.68 12.88 -53.92
C PHE A 49 23.30 12.27 -54.14
N PRO A 50 23.14 11.32 -55.09
CA PRO A 50 21.88 10.63 -55.24
C PRO A 50 21.48 10.08 -53.86
N PRO A 51 20.22 10.24 -53.42
CA PRO A 51 19.78 9.78 -52.12
C PRO A 51 20.22 8.33 -51.99
N SER A 52 21.10 8.03 -51.04
CA SER A 52 21.66 6.70 -50.91
C SER A 52 20.50 5.73 -50.73
N LEU A 53 20.25 4.89 -51.74
CA LEU A 53 19.19 3.87 -51.74
C LEU A 53 19.43 2.78 -50.69
N ALA A 54 20.52 2.86 -49.93
CA ALA A 54 20.77 2.02 -48.78
C ALA A 54 19.77 2.36 -47.66
N PRO A 55 18.88 1.44 -47.26
CA PRO A 55 18.00 1.65 -46.13
C PRO A 55 18.86 1.91 -44.89
N LYS A 56 18.71 3.10 -44.30
CA LYS A 56 19.36 3.42 -43.03
C LYS A 56 18.95 2.37 -42.02
N ALA A 57 19.94 1.68 -41.45
CA ALA A 57 19.70 0.67 -40.43
C ALA A 57 18.82 1.28 -39.31
N PRO A 58 17.76 0.59 -38.87
CA PRO A 58 16.85 1.11 -37.86
C PRO A 58 17.63 1.45 -36.61
N ASN A 59 17.61 2.73 -36.23
CA ASN A 59 18.34 3.23 -35.08
C ASN A 59 17.73 2.63 -33.81
N ILE A 60 18.47 1.71 -33.16
CA ILE A 60 18.06 0.98 -31.96
C ILE A 60 17.59 1.93 -30.85
N ASN A 61 18.11 3.17 -30.84
CA ASN A 61 17.76 4.20 -29.87
C ASN A 61 16.32 4.73 -29.99
N LEU A 62 15.63 4.55 -31.12
CA LEU A 62 14.24 5.04 -31.24
C LEU A 62 13.28 4.27 -30.32
N LYS A 63 13.54 2.98 -30.09
CA LYS A 63 12.73 2.16 -29.18
C LYS A 63 12.97 2.54 -27.73
N SER A 64 14.22 2.78 -27.33
CA SER A 64 14.54 3.19 -25.96
C SER A 64 14.00 4.58 -25.63
N ILE A 65 14.03 5.52 -26.58
CA ILE A 65 13.43 6.85 -26.40
C ILE A 65 11.91 6.74 -26.21
N ALA A 66 11.23 5.89 -27.00
CA ALA A 66 9.80 5.68 -26.85
C ALA A 66 9.44 5.06 -25.49
N THR A 67 10.23 4.09 -25.00
CA THR A 67 10.00 3.48 -23.68
C THR A 67 10.23 4.47 -22.55
N VAL A 68 11.28 5.30 -22.62
CA VAL A 68 11.56 6.33 -21.59
C VAL A 68 10.42 7.34 -21.53
N ARG A 69 9.91 7.80 -22.68
CA ARG A 69 8.74 8.68 -22.72
C ARG A 69 7.49 8.03 -22.14
N GLY A 70 7.30 6.72 -22.33
CA GLY A 70 6.20 5.97 -21.72
C GLY A 70 6.29 5.97 -20.20
N ILE A 71 7.47 5.67 -19.65
CA ILE A 71 7.71 5.66 -18.19
C ILE A 71 7.50 7.07 -17.60
N GLU A 72 7.96 8.12 -18.27
CA GLU A 72 7.72 9.51 -17.84
C GLU A 72 6.24 9.87 -17.81
N GLN A 73 5.45 9.40 -18.78
CA GLN A 73 4.00 9.62 -18.81
C GLN A 73 3.29 8.84 -17.69
N GLU A 74 3.67 7.59 -17.47
CA GLU A 74 3.15 6.76 -16.38
C GLU A 74 3.44 7.40 -15.01
N ASN A 75 4.66 7.89 -14.79
CA ASN A 75 5.02 8.58 -13.55
C ASN A 75 4.20 9.87 -13.33
N ARG A 76 3.92 10.64 -14.40
CA ARG A 76 3.06 11.83 -14.30
C ARG A 76 1.61 11.46 -13.94
N LEU A 77 1.07 10.40 -14.53
CA LEU A 77 -0.27 9.93 -14.21
C LEU A 77 -0.35 9.40 -12.78
N ALA A 78 0.67 8.67 -12.32
CA ALA A 78 0.76 8.20 -10.95
C ALA A 78 0.79 9.37 -9.94
N ALA A 79 1.57 10.43 -10.23
CA ALA A 79 1.61 11.63 -9.40
C ALA A 79 0.23 12.31 -9.28
N LEU A 80 -0.49 12.47 -10.39
CA LEU A 80 -1.84 13.06 -10.38
C LEU A 80 -2.84 12.23 -9.56
N LEU A 81 -2.78 10.90 -9.65
CA LEU A 81 -3.64 10.02 -8.83
C LEU A 81 -3.30 10.10 -7.34
N GLU A 82 -2.02 10.28 -6.99
CA GLU A 82 -1.62 10.48 -5.60
C GLU A 82 -2.13 11.83 -5.05
N GLU A 83 -2.07 12.90 -5.85
CA GLU A 83 -2.65 14.20 -5.48
C GLU A 83 -4.17 14.11 -5.29
N GLU A 84 -4.89 13.42 -6.19
CA GLU A 84 -6.33 13.19 -6.04
C GLU A 84 -6.65 12.41 -4.76
N ARG A 85 -5.85 11.39 -4.45
CA ARG A 85 -5.98 10.63 -3.20
C ARG A 85 -5.74 11.51 -1.98
N LYS A 86 -4.72 12.36 -1.99
CA LYS A 86 -4.43 13.29 -0.88
C LYS A 86 -5.57 14.28 -0.68
N MET A 87 -6.16 14.81 -1.77
CA MET A 87 -7.34 15.68 -1.70
C MET A 87 -8.57 14.94 -1.14
N ALA A 88 -8.77 13.69 -1.53
CA ALA A 88 -9.86 12.85 -1.01
C ALA A 88 -9.67 12.49 0.48
N GLU A 89 -8.42 12.37 0.95
CA GLU A 89 -8.11 12.14 2.36
C GLU A 89 -8.27 13.43 3.19
N ALA A 90 -7.85 14.58 2.66
CA ALA A 90 -8.06 15.89 3.28
C ALA A 90 -9.56 16.20 3.49
N THR A 91 -10.38 16.01 2.44
CA THR A 91 -11.83 16.21 2.54
C THR A 91 -12.50 15.27 3.56
N LYS A 92 -12.01 14.03 3.70
CA LYS A 92 -12.48 13.12 4.75
C LYS A 92 -12.09 13.61 6.14
N ALA A 93 -10.86 14.11 6.32
CA ALA A 93 -10.41 14.67 7.58
C ALA A 93 -11.25 15.90 7.98
N ASP A 94 -11.53 16.79 7.03
CA ASP A 94 -12.39 17.95 7.23
C ASP A 94 -13.81 17.54 7.61
N ASN A 95 -14.39 16.54 6.92
CA ASN A 95 -15.71 16.02 7.25
C ASN A 95 -15.78 15.40 8.65
N VAL A 96 -14.75 14.65 9.07
CA VAL A 96 -14.67 14.08 10.42
C VAL A 96 -14.52 15.18 11.46
N SER A 97 -13.69 16.19 11.19
CA SER A 97 -13.51 17.35 12.07
C SER A 97 -14.80 18.16 12.23
N ALA A 98 -15.47 18.47 11.12
CA ALA A 98 -16.75 19.17 11.09
C ALA A 98 -17.85 18.37 11.81
N PHE A 99 -17.95 17.06 11.56
CA PHE A 99 -18.88 16.18 12.27
C PHE A 99 -18.59 16.16 13.78
N GLY A 100 -17.31 16.07 14.18
CA GLY A 100 -16.91 16.12 15.58
C GLY A 100 -17.25 17.46 16.24
N ALA A 101 -17.09 18.58 15.54
CA ALA A 101 -17.50 19.89 16.01
C ALA A 101 -19.02 19.99 16.18
N GLN A 102 -19.79 19.50 15.21
CA GLN A 102 -21.25 19.45 15.26
C GLN A 102 -21.73 18.58 16.43
N LEU A 103 -21.13 17.41 16.64
CA LEU A 103 -21.46 16.53 17.76
C LEU A 103 -21.18 17.22 19.11
N ARG A 104 -20.02 17.88 19.27
CA ARG A 104 -19.71 18.64 20.49
C ARG A 104 -20.69 19.78 20.72
N ALA A 105 -21.07 20.50 19.67
CA ALA A 105 -22.05 21.59 19.76
C ALA A 105 -23.42 21.06 20.21
N ALA A 106 -23.91 19.96 19.61
CA ALA A 106 -25.17 19.32 19.99
C ALA A 106 -25.18 18.84 21.45
N ILE A 107 -24.06 18.28 21.93
CA ILE A 107 -23.92 17.87 23.34
C ILE A 107 -23.98 19.09 24.27
N LEU A 108 -23.33 20.20 23.91
CA LEU A 108 -23.31 21.41 24.73
C LEU A 108 -24.65 22.16 24.73
N SER A 109 -25.42 22.11 23.63
CA SER A 109 -26.76 22.69 23.55
C SER A 109 -27.84 21.82 24.21
N GLY A 110 -27.55 20.53 24.44
CA GLY A 110 -28.54 19.56 24.91
C GLY A 110 -29.48 19.07 23.81
N ASP A 111 -29.10 19.22 22.55
CA ASP A 111 -29.86 18.74 21.40
C ASP A 111 -29.80 17.20 21.29
N ASP A 112 -30.80 16.61 20.64
CA ASP A 112 -30.85 15.18 20.39
C ASP A 112 -29.71 14.74 19.43
N VAL A 113 -28.83 13.87 19.92
CA VAL A 113 -27.72 13.25 19.17
C VAL A 113 -28.14 11.95 18.45
N GLY A 114 -29.43 11.67 18.33
CA GLY A 114 -29.99 10.47 17.69
C GLY A 114 -29.58 10.25 16.23
N PHE A 115 -29.07 11.28 15.54
CA PHE A 115 -28.48 11.15 14.20
C PHE A 115 -27.17 10.35 14.21
N TRP A 116 -26.47 10.29 15.34
CA TRP A 116 -25.25 9.50 15.48
C TRP A 116 -25.60 8.04 15.77
N ARG A 117 -25.38 7.15 14.79
CA ARG A 117 -25.73 5.72 14.91
C ARG A 117 -25.16 5.04 16.16
N ALA A 118 -23.98 5.45 16.62
CA ALA A 118 -23.40 4.92 17.86
C ALA A 118 -24.20 5.36 19.10
N ALA A 119 -24.73 6.58 19.11
CA ALA A 119 -25.59 7.08 20.18
C ALA A 119 -26.98 6.42 20.17
N LYS A 120 -27.46 5.96 19.01
CA LYS A 120 -28.76 5.27 18.91
C LYS A 120 -28.87 4.02 19.81
N HIS A 121 -27.75 3.34 20.05
CA HIS A 121 -27.68 2.17 20.95
C HIS A 121 -27.18 2.53 22.35
N ALA A 122 -26.91 3.80 22.65
CA ALA A 122 -26.46 4.20 23.98
C ALA A 122 -27.56 3.97 25.03
N GLU A 123 -28.83 4.14 24.66
CA GLU A 123 -30.00 3.77 25.47
C GLU A 123 -30.01 2.26 25.75
N ASP A 124 -29.83 1.42 24.74
CA ASP A 124 -29.77 -0.04 24.89
C ASP A 124 -28.63 -0.47 25.84
N VAL A 125 -27.45 0.17 25.73
CA VAL A 125 -26.31 -0.10 26.61
C VAL A 125 -26.60 0.37 28.03
N LYS A 126 -27.20 1.55 28.24
CA LYS A 126 -27.62 2.01 29.57
C LYS A 126 -28.62 1.03 30.20
N GLN A 127 -29.63 0.60 29.45
CA GLN A 127 -30.59 -0.40 29.92
C GLN A 127 -29.91 -1.73 30.25
N SER A 128 -28.97 -2.20 29.42
CA SER A 128 -28.20 -3.42 29.69
C SER A 128 -27.34 -3.30 30.95
N VAL A 129 -26.75 -2.13 31.22
CA VAL A 129 -25.97 -1.88 32.44
C VAL A 129 -26.88 -1.83 33.67
N GLU A 130 -28.04 -1.20 33.58
CA GLU A 130 -29.05 -1.16 34.67
C GLU A 130 -29.58 -2.58 35.00
N VAL A 131 -29.84 -3.39 33.98
CA VAL A 131 -30.24 -4.81 34.12
C VAL A 131 -29.10 -5.63 34.75
N SER A 132 -27.86 -5.37 34.35
CA SER A 132 -26.70 -6.06 34.92
C SER A 132 -26.47 -5.67 36.39
N LYS A 133 -26.66 -4.39 36.72
CA LYS A 133 -26.55 -3.86 38.08
C LYS A 133 -27.62 -4.45 39.00
N SER A 134 -28.89 -4.42 38.57
CA SER A 134 -29.99 -5.04 39.32
C SER A 134 -29.79 -6.56 39.49
N ARG A 135 -29.25 -7.25 38.49
CA ARG A 135 -28.88 -8.68 38.62
C ARG A 135 -27.76 -8.91 39.63
N ALA A 136 -26.76 -8.03 39.68
CA ALA A 136 -25.69 -8.10 40.67
C ALA A 136 -26.20 -7.86 42.10
N GLU A 137 -27.07 -6.86 42.28
CA GLU A 137 -27.73 -6.56 43.58
C GLU A 137 -28.65 -7.71 44.04
N ALA A 138 -29.35 -8.37 43.11
CA ALA A 138 -30.13 -9.57 43.41
C ALA A 138 -29.25 -10.77 43.81
N ALA A 139 -28.08 -10.93 43.18
CA ALA A 139 -27.15 -12.01 43.50
C ALA A 139 -26.48 -11.82 44.86
N THR A 140 -26.14 -10.59 45.25
CA THR A 140 -25.58 -10.29 46.58
C THR A 140 -26.60 -10.49 47.68
N SER A 141 -27.86 -10.10 47.46
CA SER A 141 -28.96 -10.30 48.42
C SER A 141 -29.37 -11.78 48.55
N ALA A 142 -29.33 -12.58 47.48
CA ALA A 142 -29.58 -14.02 47.56
C ALA A 142 -28.51 -14.79 48.35
N LYS A 143 -27.25 -14.33 48.29
CA LYS A 143 -26.13 -14.96 49.02
C LYS A 143 -26.19 -14.71 50.54
N ALA A 144 -26.79 -13.60 50.96
CA ALA A 144 -26.98 -13.28 52.38
C ALA A 144 -27.99 -14.19 53.10
N VAL A 145 -28.90 -14.84 52.36
CA VAL A 145 -29.94 -15.71 52.95
C VAL A 145 -29.53 -17.20 53.00
N GLY A 146 -28.51 -17.61 52.23
CA GLY A 146 -28.08 -19.02 52.13
C GLY A 146 -26.98 -19.47 53.11
N SER A 147 -26.40 -18.58 53.91
CA SER A 147 -25.25 -18.90 54.80
C SER A 147 -25.67 -19.40 56.19
N GLY A 148 -26.67 -20.28 56.24
CA GLY A 148 -27.10 -21.01 57.45
C GLY A 148 -26.94 -22.52 57.27
N GLY A 149 -25.75 -22.98 56.89
CA GLY A 149 -25.48 -24.40 56.60
C GLY A 149 -24.11 -24.81 57.11
N THR A 150 -24.10 -25.36 58.31
CA THR A 150 -23.01 -26.07 58.99
C THR A 150 -22.43 -27.21 58.13
N GLY A 151 -21.11 -27.25 57.97
CA GLY A 151 -20.42 -28.43 57.43
C GLY A 151 -18.99 -28.17 56.98
N GLY A 152 -18.03 -28.53 57.81
CA GLY A 152 -16.60 -28.30 57.61
C GLY A 152 -16.02 -28.94 56.34
N GLY A 153 -15.04 -28.26 55.76
CA GLY A 153 -14.25 -28.73 54.63
C GLY A 153 -13.12 -27.76 54.34
N ASN A 154 -11.96 -28.06 54.92
CA ASN A 154 -10.71 -27.32 54.83
C ASN A 154 -10.24 -27.22 53.36
N GLY A 155 -10.33 -26.03 52.75
CA GLY A 155 -9.84 -25.81 51.37
C GLY A 155 -10.00 -24.38 50.83
N GLY A 156 -10.26 -23.39 51.69
CA GLY A 156 -10.62 -22.03 51.28
C GLY A 156 -9.43 -21.07 51.23
N ALA A 157 -8.80 -20.95 50.06
CA ALA A 157 -7.82 -19.89 49.80
C ALA A 157 -8.07 -19.06 48.52
N THR A 158 -9.12 -19.32 47.74
CA THR A 158 -9.16 -18.81 46.35
C THR A 158 -10.14 -17.68 46.07
N MET A 159 -11.20 -17.44 46.85
CA MET A 159 -12.19 -16.39 46.52
C MET A 159 -11.92 -15.03 47.21
N ALA A 160 -11.44 -15.03 48.46
CA ALA A 160 -11.09 -13.78 49.14
C ALA A 160 -9.87 -13.09 48.49
N SER A 161 -8.94 -13.89 47.95
CA SER A 161 -7.74 -13.40 47.25
C SER A 161 -8.05 -12.77 45.87
N ILE A 162 -9.15 -13.17 45.22
CA ILE A 162 -9.55 -12.61 43.93
C ILE A 162 -10.22 -11.24 44.14
N ASN A 163 -11.07 -11.11 45.16
CA ASN A 163 -11.71 -9.83 45.47
C ASN A 163 -10.70 -8.79 45.96
N SER A 164 -9.70 -9.18 46.76
CA SER A 164 -8.63 -8.26 47.16
C SER A 164 -7.76 -7.81 45.98
N PHE A 165 -7.56 -8.67 44.98
CA PHE A 165 -6.78 -8.31 43.79
C PHE A 165 -7.48 -7.28 42.90
N VAL A 166 -8.82 -7.37 42.77
CA VAL A 166 -9.60 -6.38 42.00
C VAL A 166 -9.60 -5.01 42.70
N ASP A 167 -9.70 -4.99 44.03
CA ASP A 167 -9.59 -3.73 44.81
C ASP A 167 -8.19 -3.12 44.75
N ASP A 168 -7.13 -3.94 44.79
CA ASP A 168 -5.73 -3.47 44.69
C ASP A 168 -5.43 -2.90 43.29
N LEU A 169 -5.99 -3.52 42.24
CA LEU A 169 -5.87 -3.02 40.86
C LEU A 169 -6.59 -1.68 40.66
N PHE A 170 -7.76 -1.50 41.27
CA PHE A 170 -8.48 -0.22 41.23
C PHE A 170 -7.75 0.87 42.02
N GLN A 171 -7.18 0.55 43.18
CA GLN A 171 -6.36 1.50 43.96
C GLN A 171 -5.10 1.93 43.20
N GLN A 172 -4.44 0.99 42.52
CA GLN A 172 -3.23 1.27 41.74
C GLN A 172 -3.53 2.16 40.52
N ALA A 173 -4.69 1.97 39.87
CA ALA A 173 -5.13 2.81 38.76
C ALA A 173 -5.48 4.25 39.22
N THR A 174 -6.09 4.40 40.40
CA THR A 174 -6.38 5.74 40.95
C THR A 174 -5.14 6.50 41.41
N LEU A 175 -4.13 5.80 41.94
CA LEU A 175 -2.85 6.43 42.34
C LEU A 175 -2.01 6.88 41.14
N ALA A 176 -2.12 6.21 40.00
CA ALA A 176 -1.41 6.59 38.78
C ALA A 176 -1.95 7.88 38.13
N LEU A 177 -3.21 8.23 38.39
CA LEU A 177 -3.86 9.43 37.84
C LEU A 177 -3.62 10.70 38.68
N ASP A 178 -3.18 10.55 39.94
CA ASP A 178 -3.03 11.66 40.89
C ASP A 178 -1.57 12.02 41.18
N SER A 179 -0.64 11.66 40.29
CA SER A 179 0.78 12.02 40.40
C SER A 179 1.11 13.22 39.50
N PRO A 180 1.02 14.47 39.99
CA PRO A 180 1.37 15.65 39.21
C PRO A 180 2.89 15.80 39.09
N GLY A 181 3.36 15.91 37.85
CA GLY A 181 4.56 16.68 37.50
C GLY A 181 5.91 16.16 37.99
N ARG A 182 6.63 15.47 37.10
CA ARG A 182 8.10 15.42 37.18
C ARG A 182 8.70 15.74 35.81
N THR A 183 8.74 17.04 35.52
CA THR A 183 9.65 17.62 34.54
C THR A 183 10.97 17.87 35.26
N ASP A 184 12.01 17.09 34.95
CA ASP A 184 13.38 17.53 35.21
C ASP A 184 14.25 17.10 34.04
N GLY A 185 14.77 18.11 33.36
CA GLY A 185 15.80 17.94 32.34
C GLY A 185 17.15 17.61 32.97
N THR A 186 18.04 17.06 32.17
CA THR A 186 19.47 17.12 32.51
C THR A 186 20.28 17.24 31.23
N LYS A 187 20.97 18.37 31.16
CA LYS A 187 21.98 18.77 30.19
C LYS A 187 23.29 18.03 30.42
N ASP A 188 24.01 17.84 29.32
CA ASP A 188 25.47 17.92 29.13
C ASP A 188 26.41 17.14 30.05
N ALA A 189 27.18 16.20 29.47
CA ALA A 189 28.62 16.12 29.68
C ALA A 189 29.32 15.23 28.62
N SER A 190 30.12 15.88 27.80
CA SER A 190 31.20 15.29 27.00
C SER A 190 32.21 14.51 27.86
N THR A 191 32.73 13.40 27.36
CA THR A 191 34.14 13.03 27.58
C THR A 191 34.71 12.33 26.35
N SER A 192 35.95 12.71 26.06
CA SER A 192 36.74 12.44 24.87
C SER A 192 37.84 11.39 25.12
N ALA A 193 38.21 10.72 24.03
CA ALA A 193 39.51 10.13 23.70
C ALA A 193 39.98 8.82 24.37
N ALA A 194 40.23 7.79 23.54
CA ALA A 194 41.56 7.18 23.40
C ALA A 194 41.63 6.24 22.17
N VAL A 195 42.68 6.43 21.37
CA VAL A 195 43.14 5.59 20.26
C VAL A 195 44.15 4.56 20.78
N GLY A 196 44.17 3.34 20.26
CA GLY A 196 45.27 2.40 20.46
C GLY A 196 45.00 0.96 19.97
N PRO A 197 45.75 0.41 18.99
CA PRO A 197 45.39 -0.80 18.25
C PRO A 197 46.19 -2.06 18.66
N ALA A 198 45.68 -3.25 18.30
CA ALA A 198 46.40 -4.35 17.62
C ALA A 198 45.80 -5.75 17.89
N ALA A 199 45.48 -6.43 16.77
CA ALA A 199 45.67 -7.85 16.46
C ALA A 199 45.53 -8.92 17.56
N ALA A 200 44.60 -9.87 17.37
CA ALA A 200 44.89 -11.22 16.85
C ALA A 200 43.72 -12.18 17.11
N THR A 201 43.22 -12.77 16.03
CA THR A 201 42.88 -14.19 15.85
C THR A 201 42.38 -14.99 17.06
N SER A 202 41.09 -15.42 17.02
CA SER A 202 40.60 -16.81 17.19
C SER A 202 39.21 -16.89 17.86
N SER A 203 38.26 -17.50 17.16
CA SER A 203 37.03 -18.19 17.65
C SER A 203 36.14 -18.40 16.41
N ALA A 204 35.83 -19.60 15.91
CA ALA A 204 35.22 -20.75 16.55
C ALA A 204 34.07 -20.34 17.45
N THR A 205 32.88 -20.20 16.85
CA THR A 205 31.63 -20.08 17.62
C THR A 205 30.55 -21.05 17.10
N PRO A 206 29.84 -21.70 18.03
CA PRO A 206 28.78 -22.65 17.78
C PRO A 206 27.48 -21.94 17.42
N HIS A 207 26.57 -22.66 16.77
CA HIS A 207 25.19 -22.24 16.53
C HIS A 207 24.48 -21.96 17.87
N SER A 208 24.47 -20.70 18.28
CA SER A 208 23.71 -20.22 19.42
C SER A 208 22.29 -19.89 18.98
N ALA A 209 21.32 -20.62 19.53
CA ALA A 209 19.91 -20.28 19.51
C ALA A 209 19.68 -19.01 20.34
N ALA A 210 19.96 -17.85 19.76
CA ALA A 210 19.66 -16.56 20.35
C ALA A 210 18.18 -16.24 20.13
N GLY A 211 17.36 -16.59 21.11
CA GLY A 211 16.04 -16.01 21.29
C GLY A 211 16.19 -14.50 21.43
N GLY A 212 15.92 -13.76 20.35
CA GLY A 212 15.85 -12.31 20.35
C GLY A 212 14.84 -11.87 21.40
N SER A 213 15.34 -11.25 22.46
CA SER A 213 14.55 -10.54 23.46
C SER A 213 13.76 -9.48 22.73
N ARG A 214 12.50 -9.76 22.42
CA ARG A 214 11.51 -8.78 21.98
C ARG A 214 11.26 -7.85 23.17
N LYS A 215 12.14 -6.87 23.32
CA LYS A 215 11.95 -5.74 24.20
C LYS A 215 10.61 -5.14 23.80
N GLY A 216 9.61 -5.29 24.67
CA GLY A 216 8.24 -4.92 24.38
C GLY A 216 8.20 -3.52 23.80
N ARG A 217 7.68 -3.39 22.57
CA ARG A 217 7.20 -2.11 22.02
C ARG A 217 6.05 -1.66 22.92
N GLY A 218 6.38 -1.13 24.09
CA GLY A 218 5.44 -0.54 25.01
C GLY A 218 4.73 0.59 24.28
N SER A 219 3.41 0.47 24.19
CA SER A 219 2.46 1.56 23.88
C SER A 219 3.06 2.68 23.03
N SER A 220 3.42 2.40 21.78
CA SER A 220 3.76 3.47 20.86
C SER A 220 2.52 4.34 20.73
N LYS A 221 2.62 5.59 21.17
CA LYS A 221 1.62 6.61 20.88
C LYS A 221 1.29 6.49 19.38
N PRO A 222 0.01 6.52 18.99
CA PRO A 222 -0.35 6.39 17.59
C PRO A 222 0.37 7.48 16.78
N ALA A 223 0.72 7.21 15.52
CA ALA A 223 1.63 8.05 14.73
C ALA A 223 1.26 9.54 14.68
N TRP A 224 -0.03 9.88 14.84
CA TRP A 224 -0.53 11.26 14.89
C TRP A 224 -0.23 12.00 16.20
N ALA A 225 0.20 11.30 17.24
CA ALA A 225 0.51 11.84 18.57
C ALA A 225 2.02 11.92 18.85
N LEU A 226 2.86 11.58 17.86
CA LEU A 226 4.30 11.78 17.92
C LEU A 226 4.63 13.21 17.49
N THR A 227 5.61 13.82 18.15
CA THR A 227 6.14 15.11 17.70
C THR A 227 7.02 14.93 16.46
N GLU A 228 7.21 15.99 15.67
CA GLU A 228 8.06 15.95 14.47
C GLU A 228 9.48 15.42 14.78
N ASP A 229 10.07 15.84 15.91
CA ASP A 229 11.38 15.36 16.36
C ASP A 229 11.38 13.86 16.74
N GLU A 230 10.26 13.33 17.24
CA GLU A 230 10.12 11.89 17.54
C GLU A 230 9.97 11.07 16.26
N VAL A 231 9.30 11.62 15.23
CA VAL A 231 9.18 11.00 13.92
C VAL A 231 10.54 10.89 13.25
N VAL A 232 11.31 11.98 13.18
CA VAL A 232 12.65 11.96 12.56
C VAL A 232 13.57 10.94 13.23
N LYS A 233 13.55 10.84 14.57
CA LYS A 233 14.34 9.83 15.29
C LYS A 233 13.91 8.39 15.02
N LEU A 234 12.61 8.17 14.80
CA LEU A 234 12.13 6.85 14.41
C LEU A 234 12.52 6.54 12.97
N GLU A 235 12.49 7.51 12.06
CA GLU A 235 12.97 7.36 10.68
C GLU A 235 14.47 7.06 10.64
N ASP A 236 15.29 7.81 11.40
CA ASP A 236 16.73 7.56 11.50
C ASP A 236 17.03 6.16 12.09
N ALA A 237 16.28 5.76 13.12
CA ALA A 237 16.42 4.43 13.71
C ALA A 237 15.98 3.30 12.76
N GLU A 238 14.94 3.54 11.97
CA GLU A 238 14.51 2.63 10.90
C GLU A 238 15.55 2.56 9.78
N GLU A 239 16.18 3.68 9.40
CA GLU A 239 17.27 3.72 8.42
C GLU A 239 18.49 2.92 8.91
N GLU A 240 18.90 3.09 10.16
CA GLU A 240 19.98 2.30 10.77
C GLU A 240 19.64 0.80 10.84
N GLU A 241 18.39 0.45 11.15
CA GLU A 241 17.93 -0.95 11.13
C GLU A 241 17.94 -1.53 9.72
N LEU A 242 17.54 -0.75 8.71
CA LEU A 242 17.57 -1.16 7.30
C LEU A 242 19.01 -1.31 6.77
N LEU A 243 19.92 -0.40 7.15
CA LEU A 243 21.35 -0.49 6.82
C LEU A 243 21.97 -1.73 7.47
N LYS A 244 21.70 -1.93 8.76
CA LYS A 244 22.19 -3.10 9.50
C LYS A 244 21.63 -4.40 8.93
N PHE A 245 20.35 -4.42 8.55
CA PHE A 245 19.74 -5.57 7.88
C PHE A 245 20.40 -5.84 6.53
N ALA A 246 20.70 -4.81 5.74
CA ALA A 246 21.39 -4.96 4.45
C ALA A 246 22.82 -5.51 4.63
N ASP A 247 23.55 -5.05 5.65
CA ASP A 247 24.89 -5.52 5.98
C ASP A 247 24.90 -6.96 6.55
N GLU A 248 23.88 -7.32 7.33
CA GLU A 248 23.70 -8.66 7.89
C GLU A 248 23.05 -9.66 6.91
N LEU A 249 22.54 -9.19 5.76
CA LEU A 249 21.92 -10.06 4.77
C LEU A 249 22.97 -10.86 4.00
N ASP A 250 23.37 -12.00 4.58
CA ASP A 250 24.20 -12.98 3.89
C ASP A 250 23.40 -13.70 2.79
N PHE A 251 23.44 -13.13 1.59
CA PHE A 251 22.79 -13.69 0.41
C PHE A 251 23.29 -15.11 0.10
N ASP A 252 24.55 -15.44 0.39
CA ASP A 252 25.10 -16.77 0.12
C ASP A 252 24.56 -17.82 1.11
N ALA A 253 24.43 -17.45 2.39
CA ALA A 253 23.73 -18.27 3.38
C ALA A 253 22.24 -18.46 3.02
N PHE A 254 21.57 -17.40 2.55
CA PHE A 254 20.17 -17.51 2.11
C PHE A 254 20.00 -18.41 0.87
N MET A 255 20.91 -18.28 -0.11
CA MET A 255 20.89 -19.08 -1.34
C MET A 255 21.27 -20.54 -1.09
N SER A 256 22.16 -20.82 -0.13
CA SER A 256 22.48 -22.19 0.29
C SER A 256 21.35 -22.82 1.10
N ALA A 257 20.71 -22.08 2.01
CA ALA A 257 19.54 -22.54 2.76
C ALA A 257 18.30 -22.79 1.88
N LEU A 258 18.27 -22.25 0.66
CA LEU A 258 17.19 -22.45 -0.28
C LEU A 258 17.17 -23.86 -0.90
N ASP A 259 18.26 -24.63 -0.81
CA ASP A 259 18.43 -26.07 -1.13
C ASP A 259 17.50 -26.64 -2.23
N ASP A 260 17.24 -25.82 -3.25
CA ASP A 260 16.41 -26.18 -4.39
C ASP A 260 17.35 -26.46 -5.56
N PRO A 261 17.50 -27.74 -5.97
CA PRO A 261 18.45 -28.13 -7.00
C PRO A 261 18.20 -27.40 -8.33
N GLU A 262 16.94 -27.10 -8.67
CA GLU A 262 16.61 -26.39 -9.91
C GLU A 262 17.09 -24.93 -9.91
N LEU A 263 17.01 -24.26 -8.76
CA LEU A 263 17.51 -22.88 -8.61
C LEU A 263 19.04 -22.87 -8.60
N GLN A 264 19.68 -23.83 -7.92
CA GLN A 264 21.13 -23.95 -7.91
C GLN A 264 21.69 -24.24 -9.31
N GLU A 265 21.02 -25.06 -10.13
CA GLU A 265 21.40 -25.28 -11.52
C GLU A 265 21.28 -24.00 -12.36
N CYS A 266 20.21 -23.22 -12.19
CA CYS A 266 20.04 -21.94 -12.89
C CYS A 266 21.09 -20.90 -12.49
N VAL A 267 21.47 -20.84 -11.21
CA VAL A 267 22.49 -19.92 -10.69
C VAL A 267 23.89 -20.37 -11.09
N LYS A 268 24.20 -21.67 -10.99
CA LYS A 268 25.46 -22.23 -11.50
C LYS A 268 25.60 -22.04 -13.00
N ALA A 269 24.50 -22.14 -13.76
CA ALA A 269 24.51 -21.83 -15.19
C ALA A 269 24.81 -20.34 -15.48
N SER A 270 24.41 -19.41 -14.60
CA SER A 270 24.78 -17.99 -14.74
C SER A 270 26.18 -17.67 -14.23
N SER A 271 26.63 -18.37 -13.19
CA SER A 271 27.94 -18.18 -12.56
C SER A 271 29.03 -19.07 -13.17
N GLY A 272 28.77 -19.66 -14.34
CA GLY A 272 29.68 -20.57 -15.02
C GLY A 272 31.11 -20.02 -15.05
N GLU A 273 32.06 -20.93 -14.86
CA GLU A 273 33.49 -20.76 -14.49
C GLU A 273 34.32 -19.78 -15.36
N GLY A 274 33.73 -19.17 -16.38
CA GLY A 274 34.34 -18.13 -17.21
C GLY A 274 33.80 -16.71 -17.02
N GLY A 275 32.80 -16.47 -16.15
CA GLY A 275 32.16 -15.15 -15.99
C GLY A 275 31.51 -14.60 -17.28
N LYS A 276 31.47 -15.40 -18.34
CA LYS A 276 30.80 -15.09 -19.59
C LYS A 276 29.34 -15.41 -19.35
N GLY A 277 28.57 -14.36 -19.09
CA GLY A 277 27.11 -14.46 -19.01
C GLY A 277 26.51 -15.17 -20.23
N PRO A 278 25.22 -15.55 -20.15
CA PRO A 278 24.53 -16.29 -21.21
C PRO A 278 24.74 -15.60 -22.57
N ALA A 279 24.91 -16.41 -23.62
CA ALA A 279 25.19 -15.90 -24.95
C ALA A 279 24.17 -14.81 -25.36
N PRO A 280 24.60 -13.71 -26.01
CA PRO A 280 23.71 -12.63 -26.42
C PRO A 280 22.64 -13.18 -27.37
N GLY A 281 21.43 -13.41 -26.83
CA GLY A 281 20.33 -14.11 -27.50
C GLY A 281 19.56 -15.05 -26.56
N GLU A 282 20.26 -15.71 -25.63
CA GLU A 282 19.68 -16.66 -24.67
C GLU A 282 19.27 -16.00 -23.35
N GLU A 283 19.70 -14.77 -23.11
CA GLU A 283 19.41 -14.00 -21.89
C GLU A 283 17.90 -13.92 -21.59
N LYS A 284 17.05 -13.79 -22.62
CA LYS A 284 15.59 -13.76 -22.45
C LYS A 284 15.01 -15.12 -22.03
N ALA A 285 15.62 -16.22 -22.45
CA ALA A 285 15.21 -17.57 -22.05
C ALA A 285 15.69 -17.85 -20.62
N TRP A 286 16.93 -17.47 -20.32
CA TRP A 286 17.50 -17.56 -18.97
C TRP A 286 16.69 -16.74 -17.95
N ARG A 287 16.38 -15.46 -18.21
CA ARG A 287 15.53 -14.63 -17.32
C ARG A 287 14.17 -15.29 -17.05
N ARG A 288 13.56 -15.88 -18.08
CA ARG A 288 12.28 -16.60 -17.94
C ARG A 288 12.42 -17.86 -17.08
N ASN A 289 13.49 -18.63 -17.25
CA ASN A 289 13.77 -19.81 -16.45
C ASN A 289 14.08 -19.46 -14.99
N LEU A 290 14.84 -18.39 -14.74
CA LEU A 290 15.12 -17.89 -13.40
C LEU A 290 13.85 -17.46 -12.66
N VAL A 291 12.99 -16.63 -13.30
CA VAL A 291 11.72 -16.21 -12.70
C VAL A 291 10.81 -17.42 -12.45
N LYS A 292 10.79 -18.40 -13.36
CA LYS A 292 10.03 -19.64 -13.19
C LYS A 292 10.53 -20.44 -11.97
N ALA A 293 11.85 -20.58 -11.81
CA ALA A 293 12.45 -21.25 -10.66
C ALA A 293 12.16 -20.51 -9.35
N MET A 294 12.31 -19.18 -9.31
CA MET A 294 11.97 -18.37 -8.13
C MET A 294 10.50 -18.48 -7.74
N ASN A 295 9.59 -18.44 -8.73
CA ASN A 295 8.16 -18.62 -8.49
C ASN A 295 7.85 -20.03 -7.98
N HIS A 296 8.57 -21.06 -8.45
CA HIS A 296 8.41 -22.43 -7.96
C HIS A 296 8.80 -22.53 -6.47
N VAL A 297 9.95 -21.96 -6.10
CA VAL A 297 10.42 -21.88 -4.70
C VAL A 297 9.43 -21.15 -3.81
N ALA A 298 8.92 -19.99 -4.26
CA ALA A 298 7.93 -19.21 -3.52
C ALA A 298 6.64 -20.01 -3.30
N LEU A 299 6.12 -20.67 -4.34
CA LEU A 299 4.94 -21.53 -4.24
C LEU A 299 5.17 -22.73 -3.33
N LYS A 300 6.36 -23.35 -3.37
CA LYS A 300 6.72 -24.48 -2.50
C LYS A 300 6.75 -24.06 -1.03
N ARG A 301 7.28 -22.87 -0.72
CA ARG A 301 7.24 -22.29 0.64
C ARG A 301 5.82 -21.99 1.10
N VAL A 302 4.98 -21.42 0.24
CA VAL A 302 3.56 -21.16 0.55
C VAL A 302 2.81 -22.48 0.78
N ALA A 303 3.05 -23.49 -0.06
CA ALA A 303 2.44 -24.81 0.09
C ALA A 303 2.92 -25.52 1.37
N ALA A 304 4.21 -25.42 1.72
CA ALA A 304 4.74 -25.95 2.97
C ALA A 304 4.14 -25.23 4.20
N ALA A 305 4.00 -23.91 4.14
CA ALA A 305 3.34 -23.12 5.19
C ALA A 305 1.86 -23.49 5.32
N ALA A 306 1.14 -23.67 4.20
CA ALA A 306 -0.25 -24.12 4.19
C ALA A 306 -0.40 -25.51 4.80
N ARG A 307 0.46 -26.48 4.45
CA ARG A 307 0.47 -27.82 5.07
C ARG A 307 0.76 -27.77 6.57
N ARG A 308 1.64 -26.87 7.02
CA ARG A 308 1.93 -26.69 8.45
C ARG A 308 0.74 -26.05 9.19
N ALA A 309 0.04 -25.11 8.56
CA ALA A 309 -1.17 -24.52 9.12
C ALA A 309 -2.31 -25.56 9.22
N GLU A 310 -2.45 -26.43 8.23
CA GLU A 310 -3.45 -27.51 8.26
C GLU A 310 -3.15 -28.53 9.35
N ARG A 311 -1.89 -28.95 9.49
CA ARG A 311 -1.48 -29.90 10.54
C ARG A 311 -1.70 -29.34 11.95
N ASN A 312 -1.45 -28.06 12.16
CA ASN A 312 -1.74 -27.41 13.44
C ASN A 312 -3.24 -27.28 13.73
N ARG A 313 -4.12 -27.46 12.74
CA ARG A 313 -5.57 -27.34 12.91
C ARG A 313 -6.21 -28.63 13.45
N GLU A 314 -5.58 -29.78 13.23
CA GLU A 314 -6.09 -31.09 13.64
C GLU A 314 -5.68 -31.47 15.08
N ASP A 315 -4.64 -30.83 15.64
CA ASP A 315 -4.16 -31.09 17.01
C ASP A 315 -4.82 -30.19 18.09
N ASP A 316 -5.68 -29.23 17.71
CA ASP A 316 -6.35 -28.29 18.63
C ASP A 316 -7.75 -28.78 19.14
N ASP A 317 -8.13 -30.03 18.86
CA ASP A 317 -9.40 -30.63 19.31
C ASP A 317 -9.33 -31.31 20.70
N SER A 318 -8.33 -30.98 21.51
CA SER A 318 -8.25 -31.47 22.91
C SER A 318 -7.95 -30.35 23.89
N ALA A 319 -9.01 -29.99 24.63
CA ALA A 319 -9.07 -29.07 25.77
C ALA A 319 -9.15 -27.58 25.44
N SER A 320 -10.40 -27.14 25.31
CA SER A 320 -10.83 -25.79 25.67
C SER A 320 -10.37 -25.44 27.09
N VAL A 321 -9.21 -24.80 27.21
CA VAL A 321 -8.86 -23.95 28.34
C VAL A 321 -8.52 -22.59 27.75
N ALA A 322 -9.48 -21.68 27.85
CA ALA A 322 -9.27 -20.27 27.60
C ALA A 322 -8.30 -19.71 28.66
N VAL A 323 -7.00 -19.87 28.43
CA VAL A 323 -5.95 -19.13 29.12
C VAL A 323 -5.01 -18.60 28.03
N GLY A 324 -4.85 -17.28 28.03
CA GLY A 324 -4.31 -16.51 26.93
C GLY A 324 -2.96 -17.01 26.39
N SER A 325 -2.89 -17.17 25.07
CA SER A 325 -1.63 -17.30 24.34
C SER A 325 -1.41 -16.06 23.49
N GLU A 326 -0.78 -15.07 24.13
CA GLU A 326 -0.01 -14.04 23.46
C GLU A 326 1.26 -14.67 22.88
N GLY A 327 1.22 -15.13 21.63
CA GLY A 327 2.45 -15.61 21.01
C GLY A 327 2.29 -16.19 19.62
N GLY A 328 2.72 -15.46 18.60
CA GLY A 328 3.39 -16.10 17.46
C GLY A 328 2.78 -15.98 16.06
N ALA A 329 1.63 -15.33 15.86
CA ALA A 329 1.15 -15.09 14.50
C ALA A 329 1.71 -13.77 13.95
N THR A 330 2.68 -13.87 13.04
CA THR A 330 3.26 -12.75 12.28
C THR A 330 2.17 -11.92 11.58
N ALA A 331 2.29 -10.59 11.69
CA ALA A 331 1.26 -9.61 11.32
C ALA A 331 0.77 -9.68 9.87
N LEU A 332 1.55 -10.25 8.95
CA LEU A 332 1.17 -10.41 7.54
C LEU A 332 0.09 -11.48 7.30
N SER A 333 0.00 -12.53 8.12
CA SER A 333 -0.96 -13.63 7.89
C SER A 333 -2.38 -13.32 8.39
N ARG A 334 -2.51 -12.42 9.39
CA ARG A 334 -3.84 -11.95 9.84
C ARG A 334 -4.51 -11.03 8.83
N ALA A 335 -3.75 -10.27 8.04
CA ALA A 335 -4.31 -9.34 7.07
C ALA A 335 -5.07 -10.05 5.93
N THR A 336 -4.58 -11.19 5.45
CA THR A 336 -5.18 -11.92 4.32
C THR A 336 -6.41 -12.74 4.71
N ALA A 337 -6.41 -13.37 5.89
CA ALA A 337 -7.58 -14.11 6.39
C ALA A 337 -8.71 -13.19 6.85
N ALA A 338 -8.39 -12.09 7.54
CA ALA A 338 -9.38 -11.09 7.93
C ALA A 338 -9.94 -10.31 6.73
N SER A 339 -9.16 -10.15 5.64
CA SER A 339 -9.62 -9.53 4.39
C SER A 339 -10.67 -10.38 3.68
N LYS A 340 -10.47 -11.70 3.56
CA LYS A 340 -11.45 -12.61 2.94
C LYS A 340 -12.76 -12.68 3.72
N PHE A 341 -12.68 -12.77 5.06
CA PHE A 341 -13.88 -12.79 5.90
C PHE A 341 -14.64 -11.45 5.87
N LYS A 342 -13.94 -10.30 5.80
CA LYS A 342 -14.59 -8.99 5.61
C LYS A 342 -15.15 -8.79 4.20
N SER A 343 -14.54 -9.36 3.16
CA SER A 343 -15.05 -9.25 1.80
C SER A 343 -16.31 -10.08 1.58
N GLU A 344 -16.39 -11.30 2.15
CA GLU A 344 -17.60 -12.13 2.08
C GLU A 344 -18.73 -11.60 2.98
N ALA A 345 -18.43 -11.18 4.20
CA ALA A 345 -19.41 -10.52 5.06
C ALA A 345 -19.90 -9.18 4.49
N GLY A 346 -19.04 -8.44 3.79
CA GLY A 346 -19.39 -7.21 3.09
C GLY A 346 -20.17 -7.43 1.78
N ALA A 347 -20.01 -8.58 1.13
CA ALA A 347 -20.81 -8.97 -0.03
C ALA A 347 -22.21 -9.41 0.39
N ALA A 348 -22.32 -10.24 1.43
CA ALA A 348 -23.60 -10.64 2.02
C ALA A 348 -24.39 -9.45 2.58
N LYS A 349 -23.71 -8.49 3.23
CA LYS A 349 -24.35 -7.27 3.75
C LYS A 349 -24.78 -6.30 2.64
N ARG A 350 -24.07 -6.26 1.51
CA ARG A 350 -24.50 -5.46 0.33
C ARG A 350 -25.68 -6.07 -0.40
N ALA A 351 -25.71 -7.41 -0.53
CA ALA A 351 -26.88 -8.12 -1.07
C ALA A 351 -28.13 -7.93 -0.19
N ALA A 352 -27.97 -7.97 1.14
CA ALA A 352 -29.07 -7.71 2.06
C ALA A 352 -29.54 -6.23 2.07
N LEU A 353 -28.65 -5.28 1.82
CA LEU A 353 -29.00 -3.85 1.76
C LEU A 353 -29.57 -3.41 0.41
N SER A 354 -29.25 -4.10 -0.69
CA SER A 354 -29.85 -3.81 -2.00
C SER A 354 -31.32 -4.25 -2.10
N GLU A 355 -31.76 -5.21 -1.28
CA GLU A 355 -33.17 -5.59 -1.20
C GLU A 355 -33.97 -4.75 -0.18
N ALA A 356 -33.31 -4.12 0.80
CA ALA A 356 -33.97 -3.41 1.89
C ALA A 356 -34.24 -1.91 1.62
N ASN A 357 -33.58 -1.29 0.63
CA ASN A 357 -33.79 0.12 0.29
C ASN A 357 -34.59 0.26 -1.01
N GLY A 358 -35.85 -0.15 -0.94
CA GLY A 358 -36.89 0.40 -1.80
C GLY A 358 -37.15 1.86 -1.41
N ASP A 359 -36.94 2.74 -2.37
CA ASP A 359 -37.66 4.01 -2.53
C ASP A 359 -37.68 4.97 -1.32
N GLY A 360 -36.67 5.85 -1.22
CA GLY A 360 -36.80 7.04 -0.39
C GLY A 360 -35.49 7.62 0.11
N GLY A 361 -35.09 8.76 -0.46
CA GLY A 361 -34.11 9.65 0.18
C GLY A 361 -33.05 10.17 -0.78
N GLY A 362 -33.38 11.27 -1.46
CA GLY A 362 -32.48 12.03 -2.33
C GLY A 362 -31.30 12.64 -1.58
N TRP A 363 -30.26 11.83 -1.40
CA TRP A 363 -28.91 12.32 -1.15
C TRP A 363 -28.18 12.34 -2.49
N ASP A 364 -27.85 13.55 -2.91
CA ASP A 364 -27.18 13.97 -4.14
C ASP A 364 -26.46 12.85 -4.92
N ALA A 365 -27.13 12.37 -5.98
CA ALA A 365 -26.67 11.31 -6.88
C ALA A 365 -25.68 11.80 -7.96
N SER A 366 -24.96 12.89 -7.71
CA SER A 366 -24.01 13.46 -8.67
C SER A 366 -22.63 12.78 -8.67
N THR A 367 -22.40 11.80 -7.79
CA THR A 367 -21.16 10.99 -7.75
C THR A 367 -21.46 9.49 -7.84
N ARG A 368 -22.17 9.08 -8.90
CA ARG A 368 -22.37 7.64 -9.21
C ARG A 368 -21.09 7.02 -9.78
N ALA A 369 -20.14 6.70 -8.91
CA ALA A 369 -19.02 5.81 -9.22
C ALA A 369 -19.48 4.40 -9.69
N SER A 370 -20.76 4.05 -9.50
CA SER A 370 -21.34 2.80 -10.00
C SER A 370 -21.49 2.74 -11.52
N ASP A 371 -21.77 3.88 -12.17
CA ASP A 371 -21.96 3.91 -13.63
C ASP A 371 -20.62 3.79 -14.37
N ASP A 372 -19.53 4.29 -13.78
CA ASP A 372 -18.18 4.14 -14.33
C ASP A 372 -17.67 2.70 -14.26
N VAL A 373 -18.01 1.95 -13.21
CA VAL A 373 -17.67 0.52 -13.13
C VAL A 373 -18.43 -0.27 -14.19
N ALA A 374 -19.74 -0.05 -14.35
CA ALA A 374 -20.54 -0.72 -15.38
C ALA A 374 -20.07 -0.34 -16.80
N ARG A 375 -19.66 0.91 -17.02
CA ARG A 375 -19.10 1.36 -18.29
C ARG A 375 -17.73 0.74 -18.57
N MET A 376 -16.88 0.61 -17.54
CA MET A 376 -15.58 -0.03 -17.65
C MET A 376 -15.69 -1.53 -17.90
N GLU A 377 -16.61 -2.23 -17.23
CA GLU A 377 -16.88 -3.65 -17.45
C GLU A 377 -17.44 -3.91 -18.85
N ARG A 378 -18.38 -3.09 -19.32
CA ARG A 378 -18.88 -3.16 -20.70
C ARG A 378 -17.77 -2.91 -21.73
N ALA A 379 -16.84 -1.99 -21.46
CA ALA A 379 -15.70 -1.74 -22.34
C ALA A 379 -14.69 -2.91 -22.35
N LYS A 380 -14.49 -3.59 -21.22
CA LYS A 380 -13.66 -4.80 -21.13
C LYS A 380 -14.30 -5.97 -21.89
N ALA A 381 -15.61 -6.19 -21.71
CA ALA A 381 -16.36 -7.21 -22.42
C ALA A 381 -16.32 -7.00 -23.94
N ALA A 382 -16.60 -5.78 -24.43
CA ALA A 382 -16.51 -5.43 -25.85
C ALA A 382 -15.09 -5.64 -26.42
N THR A 383 -14.06 -5.50 -25.58
CA THR A 383 -12.68 -5.77 -25.99
C THR A 383 -12.41 -7.24 -26.16
N GLN A 384 -12.87 -8.08 -25.23
CA GLN A 384 -12.75 -9.53 -25.36
C GLN A 384 -13.51 -10.06 -26.57
N GLU A 385 -14.74 -9.58 -26.78
CA GLU A 385 -15.57 -9.96 -27.93
C GLU A 385 -14.90 -9.60 -29.27
N ALA A 386 -14.30 -8.40 -29.39
CA ALA A 386 -13.55 -8.03 -30.58
C ALA A 386 -12.30 -8.91 -30.81
N PHE A 387 -11.67 -9.41 -29.76
CA PHE A 387 -10.56 -10.35 -29.87
C PHE A 387 -11.02 -11.75 -30.30
N GLU A 388 -12.14 -12.23 -29.76
CA GLU A 388 -12.73 -13.52 -30.14
C GLU A 388 -13.22 -13.48 -31.59
N PHE A 389 -13.88 -12.41 -32.01
CA PHE A 389 -14.32 -12.21 -33.39
C PHE A 389 -13.16 -12.24 -34.40
N LEU A 390 -12.04 -11.59 -34.08
CA LEU A 390 -10.83 -11.62 -34.91
C LEU A 390 -10.07 -12.95 -34.83
N ARG A 391 -10.28 -13.74 -33.78
CA ARG A 391 -9.73 -15.11 -33.66
C ARG A 391 -10.50 -16.06 -34.58
N GLU A 392 -11.81 -15.89 -34.69
CA GLU A 392 -12.69 -16.68 -35.56
C GLU A 392 -12.57 -16.27 -37.04
N ASN A 393 -12.18 -15.02 -37.32
CA ASN A 393 -12.04 -14.48 -38.67
C ASN A 393 -10.58 -14.04 -38.95
N PRO A 394 -9.66 -14.97 -39.24
CA PRO A 394 -8.24 -14.66 -39.42
C PRO A 394 -7.97 -13.72 -40.60
N GLU A 395 -8.82 -13.71 -41.62
CA GLU A 395 -8.68 -12.79 -42.77
C GLU A 395 -8.96 -11.32 -42.38
N LEU A 396 -9.94 -11.10 -41.48
CA LEU A 396 -10.25 -9.76 -40.97
C LEU A 396 -9.17 -9.24 -40.02
N ARG A 397 -8.40 -10.13 -39.39
CA ARG A 397 -7.28 -9.76 -38.52
C ARG A 397 -6.13 -9.11 -39.29
N ALA A 398 -5.98 -9.40 -40.58
CA ALA A 398 -4.97 -8.75 -41.42
C ALA A 398 -5.35 -7.30 -41.78
N VAL A 399 -6.64 -6.97 -41.79
CA VAL A 399 -7.17 -5.70 -42.28
C VAL A 399 -7.62 -4.77 -41.13
N HIS A 400 -8.14 -5.34 -40.04
CA HIS A 400 -8.72 -4.60 -38.93
C HIS A 400 -8.01 -4.87 -37.61
N SER A 401 -7.70 -3.79 -36.89
CA SER A 401 -7.23 -3.89 -35.51
C SER A 401 -8.40 -4.19 -34.57
N PRO A 402 -8.15 -4.81 -33.38
CA PRO A 402 -9.18 -5.04 -32.37
C PRO A 402 -9.94 -3.76 -31.98
N ALA A 403 -9.26 -2.61 -31.98
CA ALA A 403 -9.89 -1.32 -31.72
C ALA A 403 -10.89 -0.91 -32.81
N SER A 404 -10.57 -1.15 -34.08
CA SER A 404 -11.47 -0.90 -35.21
C SER A 404 -12.71 -1.79 -35.15
N VAL A 405 -12.55 -3.06 -34.76
CA VAL A 405 -13.66 -4.01 -34.62
C VAL A 405 -14.59 -3.61 -33.47
N ARG A 406 -14.05 -3.19 -32.32
CA ARG A 406 -14.85 -2.62 -31.22
C ARG A 406 -15.70 -1.44 -31.68
N ALA A 407 -15.13 -0.52 -32.45
CA ALA A 407 -15.86 0.65 -32.95
C ALA A 407 -16.96 0.27 -33.96
N LEU A 408 -16.75 -0.79 -34.74
CA LEU A 408 -17.79 -1.32 -35.64
C LEU A 408 -18.94 -1.95 -34.85
N ILE A 409 -18.64 -2.78 -33.85
CA ILE A 409 -19.64 -3.44 -32.99
C ILE A 409 -20.50 -2.39 -32.28
N THR A 410 -19.88 -1.40 -31.63
CA THR A 410 -20.62 -0.34 -30.91
C THR A 410 -21.45 0.53 -31.86
N LYS A 411 -20.96 0.77 -33.09
CA LYS A 411 -21.70 1.49 -34.12
C LYS A 411 -22.90 0.69 -34.61
N THR A 412 -22.76 -0.62 -34.82
CA THR A 412 -23.88 -1.49 -35.22
C THR A 412 -24.92 -1.62 -34.12
N GLU A 413 -24.50 -1.76 -32.86
CA GLU A 413 -25.41 -1.77 -31.70
C GLU A 413 -26.19 -0.45 -31.60
N SER A 414 -25.50 0.68 -31.79
CA SER A 414 -26.14 2.01 -31.79
C SER A 414 -27.12 2.18 -32.96
N GLN A 415 -26.80 1.63 -34.14
CA GLN A 415 -27.69 1.65 -35.31
C GLN A 415 -28.94 0.76 -35.12
N ILE A 416 -28.77 -0.40 -34.49
CA ILE A 416 -29.86 -1.30 -34.10
C ILE A 416 -30.75 -0.63 -33.05
N ALA A 417 -30.15 -0.06 -32.00
CA ALA A 417 -30.87 0.63 -30.92
C ALA A 417 -31.67 1.86 -31.41
N THR A 418 -31.16 2.56 -32.43
CA THR A 418 -31.84 3.72 -33.02
C THR A 418 -32.90 3.33 -34.07
N GLY A 419 -33.16 2.04 -34.28
CA GLY A 419 -34.14 1.56 -35.27
C GLY A 419 -33.81 1.95 -36.71
N LYS A 420 -32.57 2.37 -36.97
CA LYS A 420 -32.10 2.85 -38.27
C LYS A 420 -31.55 1.73 -39.15
N ALA A 421 -31.83 0.48 -38.78
CA ALA A 421 -31.52 -0.68 -39.58
C ALA A 421 -32.23 -0.54 -40.94
N ALA A 422 -31.42 -0.50 -42.00
CA ALA A 422 -31.81 -0.17 -43.35
C ALA A 422 -33.09 -0.90 -43.79
N LYS A 423 -34.04 -0.11 -44.30
CA LYS A 423 -35.20 -0.59 -45.04
C LYS A 423 -34.79 -0.94 -46.46
#